data_AF-A0A2N2PX32-F1
#
_entry.id   AF-A0A2N2PX32-F1
#
_cell.length_a   1.000
_cell.length_b   1.000
_cell.length_c   1.000
_cell.angle_alpha   90.00
_cell.angle_beta   90.00
_cell.angle_gamma   90.00
#
_symmetry.space_group_name_H-M   'P 1'
#
loop_
_entity.id
_entity.type
_entity.pdbx_description
1 polymer ?
#
loop_
_entity_poly.entity_id
_entity_poly.type
_entity_poly.pdbx_seq_one_letter_code
_entity_poly.pdbx_strand_id
1 'polypeptide(L)'
;MSLIQEPSVGKYANRMKGLFYTHLEPIAVSTKGPTSTPARDQTILEYGVTFCDNSILRGMETLIEEGGRVEAIRYGYEYQRPSGFFFFYEMEQTPQPPGDKDSPIDAATQIRKPYCHLHVGAQKESIDRLEGFPPELRKHDGPHYGTFRVSLDYVLAVIVVNYFPEHKAVLSALNLGDFLDRTRTQFPTAYHLI
;
A
#
# COMPACT_ATOMS: atom_id res chain seq x y z
N MET A 1 3.44 -10.08 -14.48
CA MET A 1 2.41 -10.91 -13.83
C MET A 1 1.53 -9.98 -13.02
N SER A 2 0.23 -9.89 -13.36
CA SER A 2 -0.72 -9.02 -12.67
C SER A 2 -1.01 -9.50 -11.24
N LEU A 3 -1.17 -8.55 -10.32
CA LEU A 3 -1.68 -8.77 -8.95
C LEU A 3 -3.21 -8.65 -8.87
N ILE A 4 -3.85 -8.20 -9.94
CA ILE A 4 -5.28 -7.96 -10.00
C ILE A 4 -5.89 -9.07 -10.87
N GLN A 5 -6.79 -9.85 -10.26
CA GLN A 5 -7.43 -10.99 -10.92
C GLN A 5 -8.70 -10.61 -11.71
N GLU A 6 -9.03 -9.33 -11.76
CA GLU A 6 -10.25 -8.85 -12.41
C GLU A 6 -10.06 -8.72 -13.93
N PRO A 7 -11.09 -9.06 -14.72
CA PRO A 7 -11.00 -9.07 -16.18
C PRO A 7 -11.23 -7.68 -16.81
N SER A 8 -11.63 -6.68 -16.01
CA SER A 8 -11.73 -5.28 -16.45
C SER A 8 -11.59 -4.31 -15.28
N VAL A 9 -11.14 -3.10 -15.58
CA VAL A 9 -10.97 -2.00 -14.63
C VAL A 9 -12.31 -1.65 -13.98
N GLY A 10 -13.41 -1.70 -14.73
CA GLY A 10 -14.75 -1.46 -14.20
C GLY A 10 -15.14 -2.47 -13.11
N LYS A 11 -14.84 -3.76 -13.31
CA LYS A 11 -15.09 -4.80 -12.29
C LYS A 11 -14.17 -4.63 -11.09
N TYR A 12 -12.90 -4.31 -11.32
CA TYR A 12 -11.96 -4.01 -10.25
C TYR A 12 -12.41 -2.81 -9.40
N ALA A 13 -12.74 -1.69 -10.02
CA ALA A 13 -13.25 -0.50 -9.33
C ALA A 13 -14.52 -0.81 -8.54
N ASN A 14 -15.45 -1.60 -9.09
CA ASN A 14 -16.67 -2.00 -8.38
C ASN A 14 -16.38 -2.94 -7.19
N ARG A 15 -15.46 -3.89 -7.33
CA ARG A 15 -14.99 -4.70 -6.21
C ARG A 15 -14.40 -3.83 -5.11
N MET A 16 -13.60 -2.83 -5.48
CA MET A 16 -13.04 -1.88 -4.52
C MET A 16 -14.12 -1.06 -3.83
N LYS A 17 -15.15 -0.59 -4.55
CA LYS A 17 -16.32 0.03 -3.89
C LYS A 17 -16.94 -0.90 -2.86
N GLY A 18 -17.23 -2.16 -3.23
CA GLY A 18 -17.80 -3.14 -2.31
C GLY A 18 -16.92 -3.40 -1.09
N LEU A 19 -15.60 -3.50 -1.28
CA LEU A 19 -14.64 -3.65 -0.19
C LEU A 19 -14.74 -2.51 0.82
N PHE A 20 -14.65 -1.26 0.35
CA PHE A 20 -14.67 -0.10 1.24
C PHE A 20 -16.04 0.14 1.89
N TYR A 21 -17.14 0.04 1.12
CA TYR A 21 -18.48 0.38 1.62
C TYR A 21 -19.18 -0.71 2.40
N THR A 22 -18.77 -1.97 2.26
CA THR A 22 -19.46 -3.11 2.90
C THR A 22 -18.53 -3.86 3.84
N HIS A 23 -17.35 -4.24 3.36
CA HIS A 23 -16.49 -5.14 4.13
C HIS A 23 -15.60 -4.42 5.15
N LEU A 24 -15.21 -3.16 4.88
CA LEU A 24 -14.47 -2.33 5.84
C LEU A 24 -15.39 -1.60 6.84
N GLU A 25 -16.71 -1.66 6.69
CA GLU A 25 -17.68 -1.03 7.60
C GLU A 25 -17.36 -1.26 9.09
N PRO A 26 -16.99 -2.47 9.55
CA PRO A 26 -16.74 -2.71 10.98
C PRO A 26 -15.57 -1.89 11.57
N ILE A 27 -14.66 -1.42 10.73
CA ILE A 27 -13.43 -0.70 11.15
C ILE A 27 -13.33 0.71 10.57
N ALA A 28 -14.21 1.09 9.64
CA ALA A 28 -14.17 2.37 8.94
C ALA A 28 -15.23 3.34 9.48
N VAL A 29 -14.83 4.57 9.78
CA VAL A 29 -15.76 5.66 10.15
C VAL A 29 -16.10 6.55 8.96
N SER A 30 -15.22 6.63 7.97
CA SER A 30 -15.53 7.31 6.71
C SER A 30 -14.72 6.71 5.57
N THR A 31 -15.34 6.65 4.40
CA THR A 31 -14.69 6.18 3.18
C THR A 31 -14.86 7.22 2.08
N LYS A 32 -13.75 7.67 1.51
CA LYS A 32 -13.72 8.22 0.17
C LYS A 32 -13.61 7.04 -0.78
N GLY A 33 -14.76 6.65 -1.33
CA GLY A 33 -14.83 5.55 -2.29
C GLY A 33 -13.92 5.80 -3.49
N PRO A 34 -13.54 4.74 -4.23
CA PRO A 34 -12.71 4.87 -5.41
C PRO A 34 -13.26 5.91 -6.38
N THR A 35 -12.48 6.96 -6.60
CA THR A 35 -12.72 7.91 -7.69
C THR A 35 -11.91 7.44 -8.89
N SER A 36 -12.59 7.21 -10.01
CA SER A 36 -11.96 6.74 -11.24
C SER A 36 -11.82 7.86 -12.25
N THR A 37 -10.60 8.17 -12.65
CA THR A 37 -10.32 9.16 -13.70
C THR A 37 -9.71 8.46 -14.91
N PRO A 38 -10.41 8.41 -16.06
CA PRO A 38 -9.84 7.85 -17.29
C PRO A 38 -8.77 8.78 -17.87
N ALA A 39 -7.66 8.21 -18.33
CA ALA A 39 -6.55 8.92 -18.96
C ALA A 39 -6.04 8.12 -20.18
N ARG A 40 -6.45 8.49 -21.40
CA ARG A 40 -6.14 7.79 -22.67
C ARG A 40 -6.31 6.26 -22.62
N ASP A 41 -5.26 5.52 -22.26
CA ASP A 41 -5.13 4.06 -22.19
C ASP A 41 -5.03 3.53 -20.74
N GLN A 42 -5.16 4.42 -19.76
CA GLN A 42 -5.00 4.17 -18.34
C GLN A 42 -6.24 4.60 -17.57
N THR A 43 -6.43 4.01 -16.40
CA THR A 43 -7.40 4.49 -15.40
C THR A 43 -6.70 4.72 -14.08
N ILE A 44 -6.87 5.90 -13.51
CA ILE A 44 -6.39 6.22 -12.17
C ILE A 44 -7.52 5.95 -11.19
N LEU A 45 -7.26 5.13 -10.18
CA LEU A 45 -8.16 4.91 -9.05
C LEU A 45 -7.56 5.52 -7.78
N GLU A 46 -8.32 6.35 -7.10
CA GLU A 46 -7.94 6.96 -5.83
C GLU A 46 -8.87 6.54 -4.70
N TYR A 47 -8.31 6.15 -3.56
CA TYR A 47 -9.06 5.63 -2.41
C TYR A 47 -8.68 6.39 -1.14
N GLY A 48 -9.63 6.50 -0.21
CA GLY A 48 -9.34 6.96 1.14
C GLY A 48 -10.26 6.32 2.17
N VAL A 49 -9.72 5.94 3.32
CA VAL A 49 -10.52 5.50 4.47
C VAL A 49 -9.94 6.10 5.73
N THR A 50 -10.83 6.56 6.61
CA THR A 50 -10.52 6.86 8.00
C THR A 50 -11.10 5.72 8.84
N PHE A 51 -10.25 5.11 9.65
CA PHE A 51 -10.63 4.01 10.53
C PHE A 51 -11.11 4.52 11.89
N CYS A 52 -11.75 3.65 12.66
CA CYS A 52 -12.33 3.98 13.97
C CYS A 52 -11.32 4.42 15.03
N ASP A 53 -10.03 4.06 14.88
CA ASP A 53 -8.93 4.55 15.71
C ASP A 53 -8.38 5.92 15.26
N ASN A 54 -9.01 6.57 14.27
CA ASN A 54 -8.58 7.80 13.59
C ASN A 54 -7.32 7.66 12.71
N SER A 55 -6.85 6.45 12.45
CA SER A 55 -5.86 6.22 11.39
C SER A 55 -6.48 6.43 10.01
N ILE A 56 -5.63 6.70 9.02
CA ILE A 56 -6.04 7.05 7.66
C ILE A 56 -5.23 6.20 6.69
N LEU A 57 -5.90 5.52 5.77
CA LEU A 57 -5.29 4.94 4.57
C LEU A 57 -5.69 5.77 3.35
N ARG A 58 -4.70 6.16 2.54
CA ARG A 58 -4.89 6.78 1.22
C ARG A 58 -4.20 5.92 0.18
N GLY A 59 -4.83 5.77 -0.97
CA GLY A 59 -4.30 4.96 -2.06
C GLY A 59 -4.48 5.62 -3.41
N MET A 60 -3.53 5.39 -4.31
CA MET A 60 -3.67 5.66 -5.73
C MET A 60 -3.11 4.49 -6.53
N GLU A 61 -3.82 4.07 -7.57
CA GLU A 61 -3.36 3.07 -8.54
C GLU A 61 -3.53 3.62 -9.95
N THR A 62 -2.54 3.41 -10.81
CA THR A 62 -2.67 3.61 -12.26
C THR A 62 -2.79 2.24 -12.92
N LEU A 63 -3.91 2.01 -13.58
CA LEU A 63 -4.31 0.72 -14.13
C LEU A 63 -4.33 0.75 -15.65
N ILE A 64 -3.93 -0.35 -16.27
CA ILE A 64 -4.15 -0.63 -17.69
C ILE A 64 -4.94 -1.93 -17.85
N GLU A 65 -5.62 -2.08 -18.98
CA GLU A 65 -6.16 -3.36 -19.42
C GLU A 65 -5.26 -3.93 -20.51
N GLU A 66 -4.61 -5.06 -20.23
CA GLU A 66 -3.74 -5.74 -21.17
C GLU A 66 -4.02 -7.24 -21.16
N GLY A 67 -4.21 -7.83 -22.36
CA GLY A 67 -4.46 -9.27 -22.48
C GLY A 67 -5.72 -9.77 -21.76
N GLY A 68 -6.76 -8.93 -21.63
CA GLY A 68 -8.00 -9.26 -20.93
C GLY A 68 -7.88 -9.31 -19.40
N ARG A 69 -6.86 -8.65 -18.84
CA ARG A 69 -6.61 -8.53 -17.40
C ARG A 69 -6.30 -7.09 -17.04
N VAL A 70 -6.63 -6.72 -15.81
CA VAL A 70 -6.21 -5.44 -15.24
C VAL A 70 -4.78 -5.59 -14.70
N GLU A 71 -3.91 -4.61 -14.96
CA GLU A 71 -2.60 -4.51 -14.33
C GLU A 71 -2.41 -3.12 -13.72
N ALA A 72 -1.95 -3.07 -12.47
CA ALA A 72 -1.43 -1.84 -11.89
C ALA A 72 0.00 -1.62 -12.40
N ILE A 73 0.22 -0.50 -13.08
CA ILE A 73 1.54 -0.05 -13.58
C ILE A 73 2.21 0.98 -12.68
N ARG A 74 1.45 1.52 -11.72
CA ARG A 74 1.93 2.38 -10.64
C ARG A 74 0.97 2.26 -9.46
N TYR A 75 1.48 2.31 -8.23
CA TYR A 75 0.64 2.47 -7.06
C TYR A 75 1.37 3.21 -5.93
N GLY A 76 0.58 3.80 -5.03
CA GLY A 76 1.03 4.32 -3.74
C GLY A 76 -0.06 4.09 -2.68
N TYR A 77 0.28 3.41 -1.57
CA TYR A 77 -0.63 3.14 -0.45
C TYR A 77 -0.03 3.64 0.86
N GLU A 78 -0.56 4.75 1.36
CA GLU A 78 -0.07 5.45 2.55
C GLU A 78 -1.02 5.24 3.72
N TYR A 79 -0.53 4.63 4.79
CA TYR A 79 -1.24 4.51 6.06
C TYR A 79 -0.59 5.38 7.12
N GLN A 80 -1.39 6.21 7.78
CA GLN A 80 -0.96 7.12 8.84
C GLN A 80 -1.79 6.87 10.10
N ARG A 81 -1.12 6.80 11.25
CA ARG A 81 -1.77 6.71 12.55
C ARG A 81 -1.78 8.06 13.27
N PRO A 82 -2.72 8.28 14.21
CA PRO A 82 -2.74 9.50 15.03
C PRO A 82 -1.45 9.70 15.84
N SER A 83 -0.79 8.60 16.19
CA SER A 83 0.51 8.62 16.85
C SER A 83 1.66 9.07 15.94
N GLY A 84 1.41 9.64 14.76
CA GLY A 84 2.41 10.06 13.79
C GLY A 84 3.15 8.93 13.05
N PHE A 85 3.00 7.67 13.47
CA PHE A 85 3.55 6.53 12.75
C PHE A 85 2.89 6.40 11.38
N PHE A 86 3.68 6.11 10.35
CA PHE A 86 3.18 5.83 9.01
C PHE A 86 3.97 4.72 8.33
N PHE A 87 3.32 4.08 7.37
CA PHE A 87 4.00 3.31 6.34
C PHE A 87 3.44 3.66 4.97
N PHE A 88 4.28 3.58 3.94
CA PHE A 88 3.93 3.90 2.57
C PHE A 88 4.52 2.85 1.61
N TYR A 89 3.65 2.09 0.97
CA TYR A 89 4.03 1.18 -0.10
C TYR A 89 3.94 1.89 -1.45
N GLU A 90 5.02 1.89 -2.22
CA GLU A 90 5.07 2.56 -3.53
C GLU A 90 5.67 1.65 -4.60
N MET A 91 5.13 1.75 -5.82
CA MET A 91 5.73 1.21 -7.03
C MET A 91 5.90 2.32 -8.05
N GLU A 92 7.15 2.53 -8.46
CA GLU A 92 7.53 3.49 -9.47
C GLU A 92 7.03 3.10 -10.87
N GLN A 93 6.85 4.07 -11.76
CA GLN A 93 6.27 3.84 -13.09
C GLN A 93 7.24 3.11 -14.04
N THR A 94 8.55 3.24 -13.82
CA THR A 94 9.58 2.62 -14.65
C THR A 94 10.73 2.11 -13.79
N PRO A 95 11.18 0.85 -13.95
CA PRO A 95 12.46 0.43 -13.41
C PRO A 95 13.54 1.29 -14.07
N GLN A 96 14.11 2.25 -13.34
CA GLN A 96 15.13 3.13 -13.93
C GLN A 96 16.39 2.30 -14.22
N PRO A 97 16.96 2.39 -15.43
CA PRO A 97 18.14 1.61 -15.77
C PRO A 97 19.33 1.97 -14.86
N PRO A 98 20.20 1.00 -14.52
CA PRO A 98 21.45 1.29 -13.83
C PRO A 98 22.25 2.36 -14.60
N GLY A 99 22.65 3.45 -13.94
CA GLY A 99 23.51 4.48 -14.52
C GLY A 99 22.83 5.75 -15.05
N ASP A 100 21.50 5.89 -14.91
CA ASP A 100 20.83 7.18 -15.18
C ASP A 100 21.32 8.29 -14.23
N LYS A 101 21.75 9.44 -14.78
CA LYS A 101 22.36 10.56 -14.05
C LYS A 101 21.33 11.54 -13.47
N ASP A 102 20.08 11.45 -13.95
CA ASP A 102 18.96 12.28 -13.49
C ASP A 102 18.09 11.56 -12.45
N SER A 103 18.51 10.37 -11.98
CA SER A 103 17.87 9.74 -10.83
C SER A 103 17.97 10.66 -9.61
N PRO A 104 16.90 10.77 -8.78
CA PRO A 104 17.03 11.30 -7.43
C PRO A 104 17.85 10.29 -6.63
N ILE A 105 19.17 10.37 -6.81
CA ILE A 105 20.15 9.80 -5.94
C ILE A 105 19.95 10.52 -4.61
N ASP A 106 19.78 9.77 -3.51
CA ASP A 106 19.97 10.38 -2.20
C ASP A 106 21.37 11.00 -2.20
N ALA A 107 21.42 12.33 -2.24
CA ALA A 107 22.64 13.10 -2.44
C ALA A 107 23.69 12.82 -1.37
N ALA A 108 23.28 12.25 -0.23
CA ALA A 108 24.16 11.86 0.86
C ALA A 108 24.73 10.43 0.71
N THR A 109 23.99 9.48 0.14
CA THR A 109 24.34 8.04 0.23
C THR A 109 24.63 7.35 -1.10
N GLN A 110 24.29 7.96 -2.24
CA GLN A 110 24.36 7.33 -3.57
C GLN A 110 23.48 6.06 -3.75
N ILE A 111 22.61 5.75 -2.77
CA ILE A 111 21.74 4.57 -2.81
C ILE A 111 20.45 4.90 -3.56
N ARG A 112 20.06 4.03 -4.50
CA ARG A 112 18.82 4.16 -5.27
C ARG A 112 17.65 3.51 -4.54
N LYS A 113 16.50 4.18 -4.56
CA LYS A 113 15.24 3.61 -4.06
C LYS A 113 14.85 2.37 -4.89
N PRO A 114 14.42 1.27 -4.25
CA PRO A 114 13.94 0.10 -4.98
C PRO A 114 12.67 0.42 -5.79
N TYR A 115 12.50 -0.26 -6.94
CA TYR A 115 11.34 -0.09 -7.84
C TYR A 115 9.99 -0.29 -7.13
N CYS A 116 9.91 -1.30 -6.28
CA CYS A 116 8.84 -1.47 -5.30
C CYS A 116 9.46 -1.31 -3.92
N HIS A 117 8.98 -0.36 -3.14
CA HIS A 117 9.55 -0.11 -1.82
C HIS A 117 8.49 0.20 -0.76
N LEU A 118 8.88 -0.04 0.48
CA LEU A 118 8.15 0.32 1.69
C LEU A 118 8.95 1.41 2.40
N HIS A 119 8.33 2.55 2.63
CA HIS A 119 8.86 3.61 3.46
C HIS A 119 8.11 3.62 4.80
N VAL A 120 8.84 3.55 5.91
CA VAL A 120 8.27 3.58 7.27
C VAL A 120 8.86 4.76 8.03
N GLY A 121 8.05 5.44 8.83
CA GLY A 121 8.55 6.53 9.65
C GLY A 121 7.55 7.06 10.66
N ALA A 122 7.95 8.16 11.30
CA ALA A 122 7.21 8.81 12.36
C ALA A 122 7.22 10.35 12.14
N GLN A 123 6.04 10.97 12.07
CA GLN A 123 5.92 12.43 11.92
C GLN A 123 6.23 13.15 13.23
N LYS A 124 7.28 13.98 13.20
CA LYS A 124 7.80 14.73 14.35
C LYS A 124 6.75 15.64 14.98
N GLU A 125 5.83 16.16 14.18
CA GLU A 125 4.78 17.09 14.59
C GLU A 125 3.63 16.42 15.36
N SER A 126 3.56 15.08 15.33
CA SER A 126 2.45 14.29 15.90
C SER A 126 2.89 13.31 16.99
N ILE A 127 4.16 13.39 17.42
CA ILE A 127 4.73 12.46 18.39
C ILE A 127 5.35 13.25 19.56
N ASP A 128 4.74 13.13 20.74
CA ASP A 128 5.25 13.72 21.98
C ASP A 128 6.60 13.12 22.42
N ARG A 129 6.97 11.94 21.88
CA ARG A 129 8.18 11.17 22.23
C ARG A 129 8.86 10.54 21.01
N LEU A 130 9.35 11.35 20.08
CA LEU A 130 10.08 10.88 18.89
C LEU A 130 11.28 9.99 19.28
N GLU A 131 11.83 10.22 20.47
CA GLU A 131 12.89 9.44 21.10
C GLU A 131 12.53 7.97 21.33
N GLY A 132 11.23 7.65 21.47
CA GLY A 132 10.74 6.28 21.62
C GLY A 132 10.72 5.47 20.32
N PHE A 133 10.88 6.14 19.17
CA PHE A 133 11.04 5.47 17.89
C PHE A 133 12.53 5.19 17.63
N PRO A 134 12.85 4.05 16.99
CA PRO A 134 14.18 3.79 16.47
C PRO A 134 14.70 5.01 15.68
N PRO A 135 15.95 5.44 15.88
CA PRO A 135 16.51 6.63 15.22
C PRO A 135 16.30 6.64 13.71
N GLU A 136 16.37 5.48 13.06
CA GLU A 136 16.14 5.29 11.63
C GLU A 136 14.70 5.60 11.18
N LEU A 137 13.72 5.64 12.07
CA LEU A 137 12.32 5.94 11.74
C LEU A 137 11.93 7.42 11.94
N ARG A 138 12.88 8.27 12.38
CA ARG A 138 12.63 9.70 12.65
C ARG A 138 12.71 10.49 11.31
N LYS A 139 11.70 11.34 11.03
CA LYS A 139 11.41 11.97 9.73
C LYS A 139 12.64 12.57 9.00
N HIS A 140 12.65 12.40 7.67
CA HIS A 140 13.66 12.72 6.63
C HIS A 140 14.71 11.64 6.31
N ASP A 141 14.85 10.62 7.17
CA ASP A 141 15.78 9.48 6.97
C ASP A 141 15.10 8.09 7.06
N GLY A 142 13.77 8.05 6.93
CA GLY A 142 13.02 6.80 6.97
C GLY A 142 13.53 5.81 5.90
N PRO A 143 13.94 4.59 6.28
CA PRO A 143 14.51 3.63 5.35
C PRO A 143 13.48 3.23 4.29
N HIS A 144 13.96 3.09 3.06
CA HIS A 144 13.21 2.51 1.96
C HIS A 144 13.61 1.05 1.84
N TYR A 145 12.72 0.16 2.22
CA TYR A 145 12.94 -1.27 2.13
C TYR A 145 12.43 -1.78 0.79
N GLY A 146 13.25 -2.55 0.07
CA GLY A 146 12.78 -3.25 -1.12
C GLY A 146 11.67 -4.23 -0.77
N THR A 147 10.60 -4.23 -1.56
CA THR A 147 9.47 -5.16 -1.40
C THR A 147 9.13 -5.80 -2.73
N PHE A 148 8.39 -6.90 -2.69
CA PHE A 148 7.66 -7.40 -3.86
C PHE A 148 6.51 -6.43 -4.19
N ARG A 149 5.95 -6.56 -5.41
CA ARG A 149 4.73 -5.82 -5.79
C ARG A 149 3.60 -6.18 -4.82
N VAL A 150 2.90 -5.19 -4.27
CA VAL A 150 1.79 -5.39 -3.32
C VAL A 150 0.46 -4.88 -3.89
N SER A 151 -0.65 -5.53 -3.52
CA SER A 151 -2.00 -5.05 -3.81
C SER A 151 -2.58 -4.27 -2.64
N LEU A 152 -3.66 -3.51 -2.88
CA LEU A 152 -4.40 -2.85 -1.80
C LEU A 152 -4.98 -3.86 -0.79
N ASP A 153 -5.44 -5.03 -1.24
CA ASP A 153 -5.90 -6.11 -0.35
C ASP A 153 -4.80 -6.55 0.63
N TYR A 154 -3.55 -6.63 0.17
CA TYR A 154 -2.42 -6.95 1.05
C TYR A 154 -2.22 -5.87 2.11
N VAL A 155 -2.22 -4.60 1.71
CA VAL A 155 -2.06 -3.48 2.65
C VAL A 155 -3.17 -3.47 3.70
N LEU A 156 -4.42 -3.71 3.28
CA LEU A 156 -5.55 -3.83 4.20
C LEU A 156 -5.40 -5.02 5.14
N ALA A 157 -4.90 -6.16 4.67
CA ALA A 157 -4.63 -7.31 5.52
C ALA A 157 -3.58 -6.99 6.60
N VAL A 158 -2.48 -6.30 6.22
CA VAL A 158 -1.45 -5.83 7.17
C VAL A 158 -2.07 -4.91 8.23
N ILE A 159 -2.91 -3.95 7.83
CA ILE A 159 -3.58 -3.03 8.75
C ILE A 159 -4.48 -3.79 9.73
N VAL A 160 -5.36 -4.66 9.21
CA VAL A 160 -6.32 -5.42 10.03
C VAL A 160 -5.60 -6.30 11.04
N VAL A 161 -4.59 -7.06 10.62
CA VAL A 161 -3.86 -7.97 11.51
C VAL A 161 -3.14 -7.22 12.64
N ASN A 162 -2.53 -6.07 12.34
CA ASN A 162 -1.68 -5.36 13.30
C ASN A 162 -2.45 -4.38 14.20
N TYR A 163 -3.57 -3.83 13.73
CA TYR A 163 -4.24 -2.71 14.41
C TYR A 163 -5.72 -2.96 14.71
N PHE A 164 -6.36 -3.93 14.05
CA PHE A 164 -7.76 -4.30 14.27
C PHE A 164 -7.93 -5.82 14.42
N PRO A 165 -7.16 -6.49 15.30
CA PRO A 165 -7.14 -7.96 15.40
C PRO A 165 -8.50 -8.57 15.77
N GLU A 166 -9.36 -7.82 16.46
CA GLU A 166 -10.74 -8.17 16.77
C GLU A 166 -11.66 -8.21 15.54
N HIS A 167 -11.23 -7.59 14.43
CA HIS A 167 -11.96 -7.53 13.16
C HIS A 167 -11.33 -8.42 12.07
N LYS A 168 -10.59 -9.48 12.44
CA LYS A 168 -9.99 -10.44 11.49
C LYS A 168 -10.99 -11.08 10.50
N ALA A 169 -12.29 -11.05 10.78
CA ALA A 169 -13.33 -11.49 9.83
C ALA A 169 -13.30 -10.69 8.50
N VAL A 170 -12.82 -9.44 8.51
CA VAL A 170 -12.64 -8.63 7.28
C VAL A 170 -11.70 -9.31 6.29
N LEU A 171 -10.72 -10.09 6.78
CA LEU A 171 -9.73 -10.77 5.94
C LEU A 171 -10.36 -11.73 4.93
N SER A 172 -11.54 -12.30 5.20
CA SER A 172 -12.20 -13.22 4.27
C SER A 172 -12.77 -12.53 3.03
N ALA A 173 -12.90 -11.20 3.06
CA ALA A 173 -13.36 -10.40 1.91
C ALA A 173 -12.20 -9.95 1.01
N LEU A 174 -10.96 -10.13 1.45
CA LEU A 174 -9.76 -9.71 0.74
C LEU A 174 -9.32 -10.77 -0.27
N ASN A 175 -8.94 -10.36 -1.47
CA ASN A 175 -8.40 -11.29 -2.45
C ASN A 175 -6.90 -11.53 -2.20
N LEU A 176 -6.59 -12.45 -1.28
CA LEU A 176 -5.23 -12.81 -0.87
C LEU A 176 -4.67 -14.04 -1.61
N GLY A 177 -5.39 -14.56 -2.61
CA GLY A 177 -5.18 -15.90 -3.21
C GLY A 177 -3.75 -16.19 -3.66
N ASP A 178 -3.14 -15.32 -4.47
CA ASP A 178 -1.76 -15.52 -4.97
C ASP A 178 -0.67 -15.12 -3.95
N PHE A 179 -1.06 -14.50 -2.84
CA PHE A 179 -0.14 -13.89 -1.89
C PHE A 179 0.29 -14.85 -0.77
N LEU A 180 -0.63 -15.68 -0.26
CA LEU A 180 -0.32 -16.69 0.76
C LEU A 180 0.72 -17.71 0.27
N ASP A 181 0.73 -18.00 -1.03
CA ASP A 181 1.70 -18.93 -1.63
C ASP A 181 3.09 -18.29 -1.82
N ARG A 182 3.16 -16.97 -2.03
CA ARG A 182 4.43 -16.22 -2.22
C ARG A 182 5.13 -15.87 -0.91
N THR A 183 4.38 -15.55 0.15
CA THR A 183 4.96 -15.30 1.47
C THR A 183 5.54 -16.56 2.11
N ARG A 184 4.89 -17.71 1.93
CA ARG A 184 5.44 -19.04 2.31
C ARG A 184 6.80 -19.33 1.71
N THR A 185 7.04 -18.86 0.49
CA THR A 185 8.25 -19.19 -0.27
C THR A 185 9.36 -18.15 -0.09
N GLN A 186 9.05 -16.87 0.15
CA GLN A 186 10.05 -15.80 0.22
C GLN A 186 10.38 -15.30 1.63
N PHE A 187 9.47 -15.45 2.61
CA PHE A 187 9.69 -15.01 4.00
C PHE A 187 9.12 -16.04 4.98
N PRO A 188 9.77 -17.21 5.14
CA PRO A 188 9.26 -18.28 6.02
C PRO A 188 9.11 -17.85 7.49
N THR A 189 9.81 -16.81 7.92
CA THR A 189 9.82 -16.27 9.29
C THR A 189 8.80 -15.17 9.56
N ALA A 190 8.10 -14.61 8.55
CA ALA A 190 7.09 -13.56 8.76
C ALA A 190 5.77 -14.09 9.37
N TYR A 191 5.62 -15.43 9.46
CA TYR A 191 4.45 -16.10 10.04
C TYR A 191 4.29 -15.93 11.56
N HIS A 192 5.23 -15.27 12.24
CA HIS A 192 5.10 -14.97 13.66
C HIS A 192 4.36 -13.66 13.97
N LEU A 193 3.82 -12.98 12.96
CA LEU A 193 3.05 -11.74 13.11
C LEU A 193 1.59 -11.84 12.60
N ILE A 194 1.03 -13.05 12.49
CA ILE A 194 -0.40 -13.29 12.20
C ILE A 194 -1.11 -13.86 13.44
#